data_AF-A0A0N4UK66-F1
#
_entry.id   AF-A0A0N4UK66-F1
#
_cell.length_a   1.000
_cell.length_b   1.000
_cell.length_c   1.000
_cell.angle_alpha   90.00
_cell.angle_beta   90.00
_cell.angle_gamma   90.00
#
_symmetry.space_group_name_H-M   'P 1'
#
loop_
_entity.id
_entity.type
_entity.pdbx_description
1 polymer ?
#
loop_
_entity_poly.entity_id
_entity_poly.type
_entity_poly.pdbx_seq_one_letter_code
_entity_poly.pdbx_strand_id
1 'polypeptide(L)'
;MKKRNGILFCYLMAIQPHRHVPKFPRRHERNRLDCRTHERFVRCGPEPHCEMSCENLFSPPHCHTIENHPKCYYPRCICKNGFVRNKEGFCIREWRCPNRFTSLLLKFVNSE
;
A
#
# COMPACT_ATOMS: atom_id res chain seq x y z
N MET A 1 -56.90 5.62 10.69
CA MET A 1 -55.92 6.56 11.26
C MET A 1 -54.51 6.11 10.89
N LYS A 2 -53.85 6.81 9.95
CA LYS A 2 -52.49 6.53 9.46
C LYS A 2 -51.51 7.35 10.30
N LYS A 3 -50.83 6.77 11.30
CA LYS A 3 -49.79 7.48 12.07
C LYS A 3 -48.84 6.49 12.75
N ARG A 4 -47.54 6.76 12.59
CA ARG A 4 -46.42 6.33 13.44
C ARG A 4 -45.94 4.87 13.37
N ASN A 5 -45.49 4.41 12.20
CA ASN A 5 -44.56 3.26 12.12
C ASN A 5 -43.14 3.63 11.62
N GLY A 6 -42.84 4.90 11.36
CA GLY A 6 -41.53 5.32 10.84
C GLY A 6 -40.41 5.43 11.89
N ILE A 7 -40.73 5.65 13.16
CA ILE A 7 -39.72 5.89 14.21
C ILE A 7 -39.02 4.59 14.64
N LEU A 8 -39.71 3.45 14.55
CA LEU A 8 -39.13 2.15 14.90
C LEU A 8 -37.98 1.77 13.94
N PHE A 9 -38.03 2.23 12.69
CA PHE A 9 -37.01 1.93 11.70
C PHE A 9 -35.67 2.64 11.98
N CYS A 10 -35.70 3.83 12.58
CA CYS A 10 -34.48 4.55 12.96
C CYS A 10 -33.73 3.89 14.12
N TYR A 11 -34.43 3.27 15.08
CA TYR A 11 -33.78 2.57 16.18
C TYR A 11 -33.10 1.27 15.75
N LEU A 12 -33.63 0.59 14.73
CA LEU A 12 -33.04 -0.66 14.21
C LEU A 12 -31.81 -0.43 13.34
N MET A 13 -31.68 0.73 12.70
CA MET A 13 -30.50 1.08 11.88
C MET A 13 -29.34 1.66 12.70
N ALA A 14 -29.56 2.04 13.97
CA ALA A 14 -28.57 2.71 14.82
C ALA A 14 -27.53 1.76 15.45
N ILE A 15 -27.69 0.44 15.28
CA ILE A 15 -26.74 -0.56 15.79
C ILE A 15 -26.21 -1.32 14.59
N GLN A 16 -25.35 -0.69 13.79
CA GLN A 16 -24.46 -1.48 12.93
C GLN A 16 -23.43 -2.14 13.86
N PRO A 17 -23.46 -3.46 14.06
CA PRO A 17 -22.42 -4.12 14.82
C PRO A 17 -21.10 -3.85 14.10
N HIS A 18 -20.16 -3.17 14.77
CA HIS A 18 -18.79 -3.12 14.27
C HIS A 18 -18.35 -4.56 14.01
N ARG A 19 -17.94 -4.85 12.77
CA ARG A 19 -17.37 -6.17 12.42
C ARG A 19 -16.13 -6.36 13.27
N HIS A 20 -16.27 -7.06 14.40
CA HIS A 20 -15.14 -7.48 15.21
C HIS A 20 -14.33 -8.45 14.37
N VAL A 21 -13.12 -8.05 13.95
CA VAL A 21 -12.20 -8.93 13.24
C VAL A 21 -11.61 -9.86 14.30
N PRO A 22 -12.03 -11.15 14.37
CA PRO A 22 -11.71 -12.00 15.51
C PRO A 22 -10.23 -12.34 15.59
N LYS A 23 -9.49 -12.22 14.48
CA LYS A 23 -8.06 -12.43 14.40
C LYS A 23 -7.47 -11.43 13.40
N PHE A 24 -6.56 -10.58 13.85
CA PHE A 24 -5.74 -9.79 12.94
C PHE A 24 -4.97 -10.77 12.02
N PRO A 25 -4.87 -10.48 10.70
CA PRO A 25 -4.05 -11.30 9.81
C PRO A 25 -2.63 -11.37 10.37
N ARG A 26 -1.99 -12.55 10.25
CA ARG A 26 -0.59 -12.68 10.68
C ARG A 26 0.23 -11.62 9.96
N ARG A 27 0.92 -10.78 10.71
CA ARG A 27 1.85 -9.81 10.16
C ARG A 27 3.04 -10.60 9.62
N HIS A 28 3.32 -10.48 8.33
CA HIS A 28 4.53 -11.06 7.74
C HIS A 28 5.73 -10.17 8.10
N GLU A 29 6.12 -10.22 9.36
CA GLU A 29 7.34 -9.61 9.86
C GLU A 29 8.53 -10.36 9.27
N ARG A 30 9.43 -9.62 8.62
CA ARG A 30 10.69 -10.16 8.10
C ARG A 30 11.82 -9.77 9.05
N ASN A 31 12.84 -10.60 9.12
CA ASN A 31 14.09 -10.30 9.80
C ASN A 31 15.09 -9.66 8.84
N ARG A 32 16.13 -9.03 9.39
CA ARG A 32 17.24 -8.44 8.61
C ARG A 32 17.89 -9.46 7.66
N LEU A 33 17.96 -10.72 8.08
CA LEU A 33 18.56 -11.82 7.33
C LEU A 33 17.68 -12.32 6.17
N ASP A 34 16.39 -11.97 6.17
CA ASP A 34 15.44 -12.41 5.13
C ASP A 34 15.44 -11.49 3.91
N CYS A 35 16.18 -10.38 3.97
CA CYS A 35 16.24 -9.41 2.89
C CYS A 35 17.08 -9.94 1.73
N ARG A 36 16.49 -9.91 0.54
CA ARG A 36 17.14 -10.35 -0.69
C ARG A 36 18.13 -9.31 -1.20
N THR A 37 18.84 -9.65 -2.28
CA THR A 37 19.70 -8.72 -3.01
C THR A 37 18.94 -7.43 -3.36
N HIS A 38 19.59 -6.28 -3.14
CA HIS A 38 19.05 -4.94 -3.35
C HIS A 38 17.89 -4.52 -2.42
N GLU A 39 17.60 -5.29 -1.38
CA GLU A 39 16.74 -4.87 -0.29
C GLU A 39 17.54 -4.31 0.89
N ARG A 40 16.92 -3.46 1.71
CA ARG A 40 17.39 -3.07 3.03
C ARG A 40 16.32 -3.35 4.07
N PHE A 41 16.74 -3.80 5.23
CA PHE A 41 15.85 -4.02 6.36
C PHE A 41 15.50 -2.69 7.02
N VAL A 42 14.21 -2.51 7.33
CA VAL A 42 13.73 -1.39 8.14
C VAL A 42 12.88 -1.93 9.28
N ARG A 43 13.10 -1.37 10.48
CA ARG A 43 12.23 -1.63 11.64
C ARG A 43 10.88 -0.93 11.48
N CYS A 44 10.90 0.24 10.84
CA CYS A 44 9.76 1.07 10.54
C CYS A 44 9.85 1.52 9.09
N GLY A 45 8.90 1.10 8.27
CA GLY A 45 8.88 1.41 6.83
C GLY A 45 7.70 2.27 6.41
N PRO A 46 7.74 2.83 5.19
CA PRO A 46 6.57 3.45 4.59
C PRO A 46 5.49 2.39 4.34
N GLU A 47 4.27 2.85 4.09
CA GLU A 47 3.12 1.99 3.79
C GLU A 47 3.47 1.03 2.63
N PRO A 48 3.00 -0.23 2.61
CA PRO A 48 3.35 -1.18 1.57
C PRO A 48 3.08 -0.67 0.14
N HIS A 49 1.97 0.06 -0.04
CA HIS A 49 1.61 0.67 -1.33
C HIS A 49 2.52 1.84 -1.72
N CYS A 50 3.20 2.46 -0.75
CA CYS A 50 4.15 3.55 -0.95
C CYS A 50 5.54 3.08 -1.36
N GLU A 51 5.82 1.77 -1.30
CA GLU A 51 7.06 1.24 -1.86
C GLU A 51 7.02 1.37 -3.39
N MET A 52 8.08 1.93 -3.97
CA MET A 52 8.16 2.12 -5.41
C MET A 52 8.26 0.76 -6.12
N SER A 53 7.41 0.56 -7.10
CA SER A 53 7.23 -0.65 -7.88
C SER A 53 7.18 -0.30 -9.37
N CYS A 54 7.34 -1.30 -10.24
CA CYS A 54 7.18 -1.08 -11.68
C CYS A 54 5.77 -0.59 -12.06
N GLU A 55 4.77 -0.80 -11.21
CA GLU A 55 3.37 -0.42 -11.46
C GLU A 55 3.08 1.02 -11.06
N ASN A 56 3.69 1.52 -9.98
CA ASN A 56 3.47 2.88 -9.48
C ASN A 56 4.60 3.86 -9.84
N LEU A 57 5.67 3.42 -10.52
CA LEU A 57 6.80 4.26 -10.90
C LEU A 57 6.39 5.56 -11.64
N PHE A 58 5.34 5.47 -12.46
CA PHE A 58 4.85 6.60 -13.25
C PHE A 58 3.66 7.32 -12.60
N SER A 59 3.01 6.71 -11.63
CA SER A 59 1.94 7.33 -10.86
C SER A 59 2.16 7.02 -9.37
N PRO A 60 3.17 7.64 -8.73
CA PRO A 60 3.46 7.38 -7.34
C PRO A 60 2.26 7.73 -6.45
N PRO A 61 1.90 6.87 -5.49
CA PRO A 61 0.80 7.16 -4.60
C PRO A 61 1.12 8.33 -3.67
N HIS A 62 0.09 9.02 -3.21
CA HIS A 62 0.25 10.07 -2.21
C HIS A 62 0.53 9.42 -0.86
N CYS A 63 1.79 9.54 -0.42
CA CYS A 63 2.32 8.84 0.74
C CYS A 63 2.93 9.81 1.73
N HIS A 64 2.82 9.50 3.01
CA HIS A 64 3.54 10.23 4.04
C HIS A 64 5.05 9.99 3.87
N THR A 65 5.80 11.05 3.62
CA THR A 65 7.26 11.01 3.39
C THR A 65 8.08 11.10 4.68
N ILE A 66 7.42 11.29 5.82
CA ILE A 66 8.05 11.50 7.12
C ILE A 66 8.51 10.14 7.66
N GLU A 67 9.82 9.94 7.81
CA GLU A 67 10.38 8.67 8.34
C GLU A 67 9.89 8.36 9.77
N ASN A 68 9.50 9.39 10.52
CA ASN A 68 8.93 9.30 11.88
C ASN A 68 7.40 9.36 11.89
N HIS A 69 6.73 9.06 10.77
CA HIS A 69 5.28 9.05 10.74
C HIS A 69 4.73 8.04 11.76
N PRO A 70 3.71 8.40 12.57
CA PRO A 70 3.18 7.53 13.63
C PRO A 70 2.63 6.20 13.10
N LYS A 71 2.26 6.14 11.81
CA LYS A 71 2.00 4.87 11.12
C LYS A 71 3.31 4.19 10.80
N CYS A 72 3.86 3.52 11.81
CA CYS A 72 4.98 2.64 11.64
C CYS A 72 4.52 1.30 11.08
N TYR A 73 4.86 1.01 9.81
CA TYR A 73 4.60 -0.31 9.26
C TYR A 73 5.64 -1.31 9.76
N TYR A 74 5.18 -2.54 10.02
CA TYR A 74 5.92 -3.63 10.66
C TYR A 74 7.30 -3.90 10.02
N PRO A 75 8.26 -4.46 10.77
CA PRO A 75 9.60 -4.71 10.28
C PRO A 75 9.59 -5.51 8.98
N ARG A 76 10.20 -4.94 7.93
CA ARG A 76 10.18 -5.51 6.58
C ARG A 76 11.43 -5.14 5.79
N CYS A 77 11.62 -5.84 4.68
CA CYS A 77 12.61 -5.48 3.67
C CYS A 77 11.97 -4.59 2.62
N ILE A 78 12.63 -3.48 2.31
CA ILE A 78 12.24 -2.53 1.26
C ILE A 78 13.35 -2.41 0.23
N CYS A 79 13.02 -2.06 -1.01
CA CYS A 79 14.04 -1.79 -2.01
C CYS A 79 14.99 -0.67 -1.57
N LYS A 80 16.28 -0.83 -1.85
CA LYS A 80 17.27 0.24 -1.69
C LYS A 80 16.95 1.40 -2.64
N ASN A 81 17.43 2.59 -2.32
CA ASN A 81 17.23 3.77 -3.17
C ASN A 81 17.71 3.50 -4.61
N GLY A 82 16.91 3.89 -5.61
CA GLY A 82 17.15 3.62 -7.03
C GLY A 82 16.74 2.22 -7.52
N PHE A 83 16.15 1.40 -6.66
CA PHE A 83 15.53 0.13 -7.02
C PHE A 83 14.02 0.17 -6.79
N VAL A 84 13.29 -0.56 -7.63
CA VAL A 84 11.83 -0.70 -7.59
C VAL A 84 11.44 -2.17 -7.56
N ARG A 85 10.32 -2.47 -6.89
CA ARG A 85 9.82 -3.85 -6.80
C ARG A 85 9.11 -4.26 -8.08
N ASN A 86 9.50 -5.39 -8.67
CA ASN A 86 8.80 -5.99 -9.81
C ASN A 86 7.61 -6.86 -9.34
N LYS A 87 6.83 -7.38 -10.30
CA LYS A 87 5.67 -8.27 -10.03
C LYS A 87 6.05 -9.59 -9.34
N GLU A 88 7.30 -10.04 -9.49
CA GLU A 88 7.82 -11.25 -8.85
C GLU A 88 8.32 -11.00 -7.42
N GLY A 89 8.31 -9.74 -6.97
CA GLY A 89 8.74 -9.34 -5.63
C GLY A 89 10.24 -9.08 -5.50
N PHE A 90 11.00 -8.96 -6.59
CA PHE A 90 12.42 -8.59 -6.58
C PHE A 90 12.63 -7.08 -6.76
N CYS A 91 13.65 -6.55 -6.08
CA CYS A 91 14.09 -5.17 -6.28
C CYS A 91 15.03 -5.09 -7.48
N ILE A 92 14.55 -4.47 -8.56
CA ILE A 92 15.27 -4.30 -9.82
C ILE A 92 15.48 -2.82 -10.10
N ARG A 93 16.36 -2.48 -11.06
CA ARG A 93 16.49 -1.10 -11.51
C ARG A 93 15.30 -0.72 -12.38
N GLU A 94 14.85 0.54 -12.28
CA GLU A 94 13.67 1.07 -12.97
C GLU A 94 13.64 0.80 -14.49
N TRP A 95 14.79 0.85 -15.16
CA TRP A 95 14.90 0.58 -16.59
C TRP A 95 14.64 -0.88 -17.00
N ARG A 96 14.61 -1.81 -16.03
CA ARG A 96 14.26 -3.21 -16.27
C ARG A 96 12.76 -3.49 -16.15
N CYS A 97 11.93 -2.49 -15.86
CA CYS A 97 10.49 -2.69 -15.80
C CYS A 97 9.91 -2.95 -17.21
N PRO A 98 9.05 -3.98 -17.40
CA PRO A 98 8.62 -4.46 -18.71
C PRO A 98 7.75 -3.47 -19.51
N ASN A 99 7.21 -2.44 -18.87
CA ASN A 99 6.28 -1.49 -19.47
C ASN A 99 6.78 -0.04 -19.46
N ARG A 100 8.09 0.17 -19.31
CA ARG A 100 8.65 1.52 -19.22
C ARG A 100 8.19 2.43 -20.37
N PHE A 101 8.17 1.90 -21.60
CA PHE A 101 7.79 2.67 -22.78
C PHE A 101 6.29 2.94 -22.88
N THR A 102 5.42 2.00 -22.50
CA THR A 102 3.96 2.19 -22.58
C THR A 102 3.48 3.18 -21.54
N SER A 103 4.02 3.15 -20.32
CA SER A 103 3.67 4.12 -19.28
C SER A 103 4.24 5.52 -19.55
N LEU A 104 5.41 5.62 -20.19
CA LEU A 104 5.93 6.90 -20.69
C LEU A 104 5.02 7.46 -21.79
N LEU A 105 4.63 6.66 -22.77
CA LEU A 105 3.68 7.08 -23.82
C LEU A 105 2.33 7.51 -23.24
N LEU A 106 1.77 6.77 -22.29
CA LEU A 106 0.52 7.17 -21.62
C LEU A 106 0.67 8.50 -20.87
N LYS A 107 1.83 8.79 -20.28
CA LYS A 107 2.07 10.11 -19.69
C LYS A 107 2.06 11.22 -20.72
N PHE A 108 2.70 11.02 -21.87
CA PHE A 108 2.69 12.00 -22.95
C PHE A 108 1.26 12.22 -23.48
N VAL A 109 0.50 11.16 -23.74
CA VAL A 109 -0.89 11.25 -24.23
C VAL A 109 -1.84 11.91 -23.21
N ASN A 110 -1.67 11.66 -21.91
CA ASN A 110 -2.51 12.27 -20.86
C ASN A 110 -2.04 13.67 -20.42
N SER A 111 -0.96 14.19 -21.01
CA SER A 111 -0.46 15.56 -20.73
C SER A 111 -0.79 16.55 -21.87
N GLU A 112 -1.54 16.11 -22.88
CA GLU A 112 -2.19 16.95 -23.91
C GLU A 112 -3.66 17.17 -23.55
#